data_AF-A0A0Q4R9A8-F1
#
_entry.id   AF-A0A0Q4R9A8-F1
#
_cell.length_a   1.000
_cell.length_b   1.000
_cell.length_c   1.000
_cell.angle_alpha   90.00
_cell.angle_beta   90.00
_cell.angle_gamma   90.00
#
_symmetry.space_group_name_H-M   'P 1'
#
loop_
_entity.id
_entity.type
_entity.pdbx_description
1 polymer ?
#
loop_
_entity_poly.entity_id
_entity_poly.type
_entity_poly.pdbx_seq_one_letter_code
_entity_poly.pdbx_strand_id
1 'polypeptide(L)'
;MNVHAYVSDPTSWVDPSGLEWKPGIGSPSMSEVGVTPNGGPTFAGTHHLFPVTGEQRNIVQIPMQGSRSRDFTQADKAAGITASDRAGTYTWHHIDDFDPKTGMTTMELVDTDAHRAVSGHKGSVYQFEQHTGLKYTQAGGGVAYSEKQGWVLGSPCKI
;
A
#
# COMPACT_ATOMS: atom_id res chain seq x y z
N MET A 1 24.74 -22.75 13.44
CA MET A 1 25.71 -22.03 12.60
C MET A 1 25.02 -20.79 12.09
N ASN A 2 25.50 -19.60 12.49
CA ASN A 2 25.10 -18.32 11.92
C ASN A 2 26.00 -18.05 10.72
N VAL A 3 25.43 -17.77 9.55
CA VAL A 3 26.11 -17.02 8.49
C VAL A 3 25.09 -16.11 7.79
N HIS A 4 25.12 -14.84 8.15
CA HIS A 4 24.62 -13.77 7.30
C HIS A 4 25.57 -13.64 6.11
N ALA A 5 25.06 -13.67 4.88
CA ALA A 5 25.79 -13.26 3.69
C ALA A 5 24.93 -12.26 2.92
N TYR A 6 25.32 -11.00 3.01
CA TYR A 6 24.94 -9.98 2.03
C TYR A 6 25.88 -10.05 0.83
N VAL A 7 25.37 -9.53 -0.28
CA VAL A 7 26.02 -9.05 -1.51
C VAL A 7 25.95 -9.98 -2.73
N SER A 8 25.15 -9.52 -3.69
CA SER A 8 25.58 -9.34 -5.08
C SER A 8 24.86 -8.12 -5.66
N ASP A 9 25.58 -7.00 -5.80
CA ASP A 9 25.28 -5.97 -6.80
C ASP A 9 25.92 -6.41 -8.13
N PRO A 10 25.20 -6.31 -9.25
CA PRO A 10 25.86 -5.86 -10.46
C PRO A 10 25.08 -4.73 -11.13
N THR A 11 25.76 -3.59 -11.28
CA THR A 11 25.34 -2.47 -12.11
C THR A 11 25.39 -2.82 -13.60
N SER A 12 24.32 -2.42 -14.28
CA SER A 12 24.17 -2.06 -15.70
C SER A 12 23.87 -3.14 -16.74
N TRP A 13 22.69 -2.99 -17.37
CA TRP A 13 22.46 -3.24 -18.80
C TRP A 13 21.53 -2.14 -19.34
N VAL A 14 21.93 -1.49 -20.43
CA VAL A 14 21.09 -0.59 -21.24
C VAL A 14 20.99 -1.17 -22.65
N ASP A 15 19.77 -1.33 -23.14
CA ASP A 15 19.42 -1.83 -24.46
C ASP A 15 19.11 -0.64 -25.42
N PRO A 16 19.75 -0.52 -26.61
CA PRO A 16 19.49 0.54 -27.60
C PRO A 16 18.25 0.33 -28.52
N SER A 17 17.42 -0.68 -28.25
CA SER A 17 16.29 -1.18 -29.06
C SER A 17 14.92 -1.23 -28.34
N GLY A 18 14.83 -0.91 -27.05
CA GLY A 18 13.67 -0.28 -26.43
C GLY A 18 12.58 -1.20 -25.86
N LEU A 19 12.91 -2.05 -24.87
CA LEU A 19 12.00 -2.44 -23.76
C LEU A 19 12.67 -3.43 -22.79
N GLU A 20 13.44 -2.97 -21.80
CA GLU A 20 13.57 -3.70 -20.51
C GLU A 20 14.06 -2.82 -19.33
N TRP A 21 13.25 -2.71 -18.26
CA TRP A 21 13.68 -2.29 -16.91
C TRP A 21 12.70 -2.76 -15.82
N LYS A 22 13.21 -3.37 -14.73
CA LYS A 22 12.55 -3.49 -13.41
C LYS A 22 13.62 -3.58 -12.31
N PRO A 23 13.69 -2.61 -11.37
CA PRO A 23 12.99 -2.79 -10.09
C PRO A 23 12.26 -1.52 -9.58
N GLY A 24 10.99 -1.66 -9.15
CA GLY A 24 10.17 -0.60 -8.53
C GLY A 24 9.32 0.21 -9.51
N ILE A 25 8.21 -0.35 -10.00
CA ILE A 25 7.46 0.15 -11.17
C ILE A 25 7.18 1.68 -11.13
N GLY A 26 7.90 2.46 -11.96
CA GLY A 26 7.49 3.79 -12.40
C GLY A 26 8.59 4.86 -12.56
N SER A 27 9.73 4.79 -11.85
CA SER A 27 10.75 5.83 -12.00
C SER A 27 12.20 5.32 -11.89
N PRO A 28 13.07 5.62 -12.87
CA PRO A 28 14.53 5.42 -12.75
C PRO A 28 15.15 6.15 -11.55
N SER A 29 14.43 7.13 -10.98
CA SER A 29 14.89 7.95 -9.85
C SER A 29 14.64 7.34 -8.48
N MET A 30 14.02 6.15 -8.37
CA MET A 30 13.69 5.52 -7.09
C MET A 30 14.08 4.03 -7.06
N SER A 31 15.36 3.74 -7.31
CA SER A 31 15.91 2.37 -7.33
C SER A 31 15.85 1.63 -5.99
N GLU A 32 15.59 2.35 -4.90
CA GLU A 32 15.38 1.82 -3.56
C GLU A 32 13.97 1.27 -3.30
N VAL A 33 12.98 1.62 -4.13
CA VAL A 33 11.61 1.10 -4.00
C VAL A 33 11.60 -0.37 -4.40
N GLY A 34 11.18 -1.20 -3.46
CA GLY A 34 11.09 -2.65 -3.64
C GLY A 34 9.93 -3.06 -4.54
N VAL A 35 9.90 -4.36 -4.87
CA VAL A 35 8.83 -5.00 -5.64
C VAL A 35 8.27 -6.15 -4.83
N THR A 36 6.96 -6.19 -4.67
CA THR A 36 6.26 -7.28 -3.99
C THR A 36 6.23 -8.54 -4.87
N PRO A 37 5.87 -9.72 -4.34
CA PRO A 37 5.71 -10.93 -5.15
C PRO A 37 4.69 -10.80 -6.29
N ASN A 38 3.72 -9.90 -6.15
CA ASN A 38 2.68 -9.63 -7.14
C ASN A 38 3.04 -8.49 -8.13
N GLY A 39 4.23 -7.92 -7.98
CA GLY A 39 4.81 -6.95 -8.91
C GLY A 39 4.50 -5.48 -8.61
N GLY A 40 3.75 -5.19 -7.55
CA GLY A 40 3.51 -3.83 -7.06
C GLY A 40 4.71 -3.23 -6.31
N PRO A 41 4.75 -1.91 -6.14
CA PRO A 41 5.79 -1.25 -5.36
C PRO A 41 5.57 -1.48 -3.86
N THR A 42 6.68 -1.60 -3.13
CA THR A 42 6.71 -1.53 -1.66
C THR A 42 7.82 -0.58 -1.24
N PHE A 43 7.52 0.28 -0.28
CA PHE A 43 8.43 1.25 0.29
C PHE A 43 9.04 0.75 1.60
N ALA A 44 8.75 -0.49 2.00
CA ALA A 44 9.33 -1.15 3.18
C ALA A 44 10.86 -1.01 3.19
N GLY A 45 11.39 -0.39 4.25
CA GLY A 45 12.84 -0.18 4.42
C GLY A 45 13.42 1.04 3.69
N THR A 46 12.60 1.83 2.99
CA THR A 46 13.04 3.08 2.36
C THR A 46 12.85 4.28 3.28
N HIS A 47 13.55 5.38 2.99
CA HIS A 47 13.38 6.65 3.71
C HIS A 47 12.08 7.38 3.34
N HIS A 48 11.32 6.89 2.36
CA HIS A 48 10.04 7.45 1.94
C HIS A 48 8.89 7.08 2.89
N LEU A 49 9.08 6.12 3.79
CA LEU A 49 8.07 5.82 4.81
C LEU A 49 8.00 6.92 5.86
N PHE A 50 6.80 7.14 6.39
CA PHE A 50 6.60 8.03 7.53
C PHE A 50 7.51 7.66 8.70
N PRO A 51 8.22 8.62 9.32
CA PRO A 51 9.17 8.32 10.38
C PRO A 51 8.46 7.77 11.62
N VAL A 52 8.98 6.67 12.16
CA VAL A 52 8.51 6.09 13.41
C VAL A 52 9.33 6.67 14.57
N THR A 53 8.65 7.44 15.42
CA THR A 53 9.19 8.12 16.60
C THR A 53 8.38 7.71 17.84
N GLY A 54 8.51 6.45 18.26
CA GLY A 54 7.75 5.90 19.39
C GLY A 54 7.01 4.63 19.02
N GLU A 55 5.79 4.48 19.54
CA GLU A 55 4.97 3.27 19.38
C GLU A 55 4.10 3.28 18.11
N GLN A 56 4.04 4.40 17.39
CA GLN A 56 3.29 4.47 16.14
C GLN A 56 3.92 3.61 15.06
N ARG A 57 3.15 3.28 14.03
CA ARG A 57 3.60 2.46 12.90
C ARG A 57 3.37 3.17 11.58
N ASN A 58 4.23 2.91 10.61
CA ASN A 58 4.10 3.38 9.23
C ASN A 58 3.73 2.26 8.25
N ILE A 59 3.75 1.00 8.70
CA ILE A 59 3.25 -0.17 7.98
C ILE A 59 2.27 -0.89 8.90
N VAL A 60 1.04 -1.08 8.43
CA VAL A 60 -0.05 -1.69 9.21
C VAL A 60 -0.88 -2.62 8.35
N GLN A 61 -1.54 -3.59 8.98
CA GLN A 61 -2.54 -4.40 8.31
C GLN A 61 -3.94 -3.98 8.75
N ILE A 62 -4.85 -3.88 7.80
CA ILE A 62 -6.26 -3.56 8.06
C ILE A 62 -7.17 -4.48 7.24
N PRO A 63 -8.41 -4.74 7.70
CA PRO A 63 -9.44 -5.23 6.81
C PRO A 63 -9.87 -4.12 5.84
N MET A 64 -10.08 -4.46 4.57
CA MET A 64 -10.54 -3.56 3.52
C MET A 64 -12.00 -3.13 3.76
N GLN A 65 -12.20 -1.81 3.87
CA GLN A 65 -13.48 -1.19 4.24
C GLN A 65 -14.39 -0.91 3.03
N GLY A 66 -13.95 -1.21 1.82
CA GLY A 66 -14.72 -1.00 0.60
C GLY A 66 -14.66 0.43 0.04
N SER A 67 -13.90 1.32 0.67
CA SER A 67 -13.55 2.64 0.13
C SER A 67 -12.21 3.14 0.67
N ARG A 68 -11.44 3.84 -0.17
CA ARG A 68 -10.09 4.32 0.20
C ARG A 68 -10.10 5.24 1.42
N SER A 69 -11.07 6.14 1.53
CA SER A 69 -11.16 7.05 2.68
C SER A 69 -11.42 6.33 4.01
N ARG A 70 -12.22 5.25 3.98
CA ARG A 70 -12.45 4.41 5.15
C ARG A 70 -11.20 3.60 5.50
N ASP A 71 -10.51 3.05 4.50
CA ASP A 71 -9.23 2.36 4.72
C ASP A 71 -8.20 3.28 5.36
N PHE A 72 -8.08 4.52 4.88
CA PHE A 72 -7.16 5.51 5.44
C PHE A 72 -7.49 5.76 6.92
N THR A 73 -8.78 5.85 7.27
CA THR A 73 -9.21 6.02 8.66
C THR A 73 -8.81 4.83 9.54
N GLN A 74 -8.93 3.60 9.04
CA GLN A 74 -8.52 2.42 9.80
C GLN A 74 -7.01 2.27 9.88
N ALA A 75 -6.30 2.64 8.82
CA ALA A 75 -4.84 2.65 8.80
C ALA A 75 -4.30 3.67 9.80
N ASP A 76 -4.87 4.90 9.85
CA ASP A 76 -4.54 5.92 10.85
C ASP A 76 -4.68 5.36 12.28
N LYS A 77 -5.81 4.71 12.59
CA LYS A 77 -6.04 4.08 13.90
C LYS A 77 -5.04 2.94 14.19
N ALA A 78 -4.82 2.04 13.24
CA ALA A 78 -3.91 0.90 13.40
C ALA A 78 -2.46 1.35 13.57
N ALA A 79 -2.12 2.50 12.97
CA ALA A 79 -0.83 3.14 13.04
C ALA A 79 -0.62 3.94 14.32
N GLY A 80 -1.67 4.25 15.08
CA GLY A 80 -1.56 5.12 16.25
C GLY A 80 -1.29 6.59 15.87
N ILE A 81 -1.80 7.04 14.72
CA ILE A 81 -1.69 8.42 14.24
C ILE A 81 -3.07 9.01 13.95
N THR A 82 -3.11 10.29 13.64
CA THR A 82 -4.27 11.03 13.17
C THR A 82 -4.12 11.42 11.69
N ALA A 83 -5.23 11.76 11.05
CA ALA A 83 -5.20 12.27 9.67
C ALA A 83 -4.34 13.55 9.52
N SER A 84 -4.23 14.35 10.60
CA SER A 84 -3.40 15.56 10.63
C SER A 84 -1.91 15.26 10.57
N ASP A 85 -1.45 14.14 11.15
CA ASP A 85 -0.03 13.77 11.17
C ASP A 85 0.54 13.51 9.77
N ARG A 86 -0.30 13.00 8.86
CA ARG A 86 0.07 12.75 7.46
C ARG A 86 -0.39 13.82 6.48
N ALA A 87 -1.13 14.84 6.93
CA ALA A 87 -1.78 15.79 6.03
C ALA A 87 -0.77 16.56 5.17
N GLY A 88 -0.95 16.55 3.86
CA GLY A 88 -0.18 17.35 2.90
C GLY A 88 1.15 16.74 2.46
N THR A 89 1.69 15.75 3.18
CA THR A 89 3.01 15.16 2.91
C THR A 89 2.99 13.65 2.77
N TYR A 90 2.08 12.93 3.45
CA TYR A 90 2.03 11.46 3.38
C TYR A 90 0.65 10.92 2.96
N THR A 91 0.67 9.80 2.26
CA THR A 91 -0.52 9.07 1.83
C THR A 91 -0.38 7.58 2.13
N TRP A 92 -1.49 6.93 2.42
CA TRP A 92 -1.49 5.48 2.53
C TRP A 92 -1.45 4.84 1.14
N HIS A 93 -0.47 3.96 0.95
CA HIS A 93 -0.28 3.10 -0.21
C HIS A 93 -0.83 1.71 0.12
N HIS A 94 -1.71 1.20 -0.73
CA HIS A 94 -2.23 -0.17 -0.62
C HIS A 94 -1.26 -1.14 -1.29
N ILE A 95 -0.65 -2.02 -0.51
CA ILE A 95 0.13 -3.15 -1.05
C ILE A 95 -0.80 -4.09 -1.80
N ASP A 96 -0.28 -4.82 -2.78
CA ASP A 96 -1.00 -5.78 -3.61
C ASP A 96 -1.05 -7.18 -2.96
N ASP A 97 -1.52 -7.25 -1.72
CA ASP A 97 -1.57 -8.47 -0.89
C ASP A 97 -2.98 -8.80 -0.36
N PHE A 98 -4.03 -8.37 -1.05
CA PHE A 98 -5.41 -8.58 -0.60
C PHE A 98 -5.72 -10.07 -0.39
N ASP A 99 -6.10 -10.43 0.83
CA ASP A 99 -6.61 -11.75 1.16
C ASP A 99 -8.16 -11.75 1.17
N PRO A 100 -8.82 -12.36 0.16
CA PRO A 100 -10.28 -12.38 0.09
C PRO A 100 -10.94 -13.24 1.17
N LYS A 101 -10.20 -14.07 1.90
CA LYS A 101 -10.77 -14.88 3.00
C LYS A 101 -10.94 -14.05 4.27
N THR A 102 -9.97 -13.19 4.55
CA THR A 102 -9.93 -12.40 5.79
C THR A 102 -10.28 -10.93 5.56
N GLY A 103 -10.25 -10.48 4.31
CA GLY A 103 -10.43 -9.08 3.92
C GLY A 103 -9.19 -8.23 4.12
N MET A 104 -8.06 -8.81 4.54
CA MET A 104 -6.90 -8.06 4.99
C MET A 104 -6.04 -7.55 3.83
N THR A 105 -5.40 -6.41 4.05
CA THR A 105 -4.32 -5.87 3.22
C THR A 105 -3.31 -5.11 4.07
N THR A 106 -2.07 -5.02 3.60
CA THR A 106 -1.04 -4.14 4.14
C THR A 106 -1.14 -2.73 3.57
N MET A 107 -1.02 -1.75 4.46
CA MET A 107 -0.97 -0.32 4.17
C MET A 107 0.40 0.22 4.56
N GLU A 108 1.03 0.97 3.67
CA GLU A 108 2.29 1.68 3.92
C GLU A 108 2.03 3.19 3.89
N LEU A 109 2.46 3.93 4.91
CA LEU A 109 2.35 5.38 4.94
C LEU A 109 3.58 5.98 4.28
N VAL A 110 3.41 6.54 3.09
CA VAL A 110 4.51 6.90 2.19
C VAL A 110 4.43 8.39 1.86
N ASP A 111 5.59 9.02 1.68
CA ASP A 111 5.71 10.35 1.09
C ASP A 111 4.87 10.43 -0.20
N THR A 112 4.08 11.49 -0.32
CA THR A 112 3.08 11.58 -1.38
C THR A 112 3.73 11.75 -2.75
N ASP A 113 4.90 12.39 -2.83
CA ASP A 113 5.60 12.60 -4.07
C ASP A 113 6.30 11.31 -4.52
N ALA A 114 6.87 10.55 -3.58
CA ALA A 114 7.35 9.20 -3.83
C ALA A 114 6.21 8.28 -4.32
N HIS A 115 5.06 8.27 -3.65
CA HIS A 115 3.88 7.50 -4.09
C HIS A 115 3.41 7.90 -5.50
N ARG A 116 3.50 9.19 -5.88
CA ARG A 116 3.13 9.66 -7.23
C ARG A 116 4.16 9.27 -8.30
N ALA A 117 5.43 9.21 -7.94
CA ALA A 117 6.52 8.89 -8.87
C ALA A 117 6.56 7.40 -9.25
N VAL A 118 6.02 6.51 -8.42
CA VAL A 118 5.72 5.11 -8.80
C VAL A 118 4.23 4.98 -9.12
N SER A 119 3.88 5.30 -10.37
CA SER A 119 2.51 5.21 -10.87
C SER A 119 2.33 4.02 -11.82
N GLY A 120 1.08 3.54 -11.94
CA GLY A 120 0.72 2.45 -12.86
C GLY A 120 0.62 1.06 -12.23
N HIS A 121 0.70 0.94 -10.91
CA HIS A 121 0.57 -0.34 -10.21
C HIS A 121 -0.86 -0.67 -9.78
N LYS A 122 -1.10 -1.98 -9.63
CA LYS A 122 -2.38 -2.58 -9.22
C LYS A 122 -2.26 -3.07 -7.77
N GLY A 123 -2.63 -2.22 -6.80
CA GLY A 123 -2.66 -2.57 -5.37
C GLY A 123 -3.89 -3.40 -4.95
N SER A 124 -4.04 -3.64 -3.65
CA SER A 124 -5.18 -4.39 -3.08
C SER A 124 -6.56 -3.87 -3.48
N VAL A 125 -6.69 -2.56 -3.73
CA VAL A 125 -7.93 -2.00 -4.28
C VAL A 125 -8.30 -2.68 -5.61
N TYR A 126 -7.34 -2.83 -6.52
CA TYR A 126 -7.57 -3.51 -7.79
C TYR A 126 -7.91 -4.99 -7.59
N GLN A 127 -7.19 -5.68 -6.70
CA GLN A 127 -7.44 -7.10 -6.39
C GLN A 127 -8.85 -7.31 -5.81
N PHE A 128 -9.30 -6.43 -4.91
CA PHE A 128 -10.67 -6.43 -4.42
C PHE A 128 -11.68 -6.24 -5.56
N GLU A 129 -11.47 -5.26 -6.44
CA GLU A 129 -12.39 -5.03 -7.57
C GLU A 129 -12.43 -6.24 -8.52
N GLN A 130 -11.32 -6.93 -8.76
CA GLN A 130 -11.28 -8.16 -9.55
C GLN A 130 -12.00 -9.33 -8.84
N HIS A 131 -11.84 -9.46 -7.53
CA HIS A 131 -12.47 -10.53 -6.76
C HIS A 131 -13.98 -10.37 -6.67
N THR A 132 -14.46 -9.14 -6.47
CA THR A 132 -15.87 -8.86 -6.18
C THR A 132 -16.68 -8.42 -7.40
N GLY A 133 -16.02 -7.89 -8.44
CA GLY A 133 -16.68 -7.18 -9.55
C GLY A 133 -17.27 -5.82 -9.17
N LEU A 134 -17.05 -5.34 -7.95
CA LEU A 134 -17.59 -4.09 -7.42
C LEU A 134 -16.55 -2.98 -7.48
N LYS A 135 -17.01 -1.73 -7.58
CA LYS A 135 -16.13 -0.57 -7.51
C LYS A 135 -15.79 -0.23 -6.07
N TYR A 136 -14.53 0.11 -5.82
CA TYR A 136 -14.01 0.38 -4.48
C TYR A 136 -14.33 1.79 -3.98
N THR A 137 -15.64 2.08 -3.93
CA THR A 137 -16.21 3.35 -3.48
C THR A 137 -17.53 3.09 -2.76
N GLN A 138 -18.03 4.08 -2.01
CA GLN A 138 -19.31 3.97 -1.31
C GLN A 138 -20.49 3.74 -2.27
N ALA A 139 -20.54 4.46 -3.39
CA ALA A 139 -21.57 4.26 -4.42
C ALA A 139 -21.35 2.99 -5.25
N GLY A 140 -20.13 2.46 -5.26
CA GLY A 140 -19.70 1.29 -6.04
C GLY A 140 -20.04 -0.07 -5.44
N GLY A 141 -20.67 -0.11 -4.26
CA GLY A 141 -21.05 -1.34 -3.57
C GLY A 141 -19.94 -2.00 -2.73
N GLY A 142 -18.68 -1.54 -2.84
CA GLY A 142 -17.56 -2.10 -2.08
C GLY A 142 -17.78 -2.05 -0.57
N VAL A 143 -18.28 -0.92 -0.06
CA VAL A 143 -18.60 -0.76 1.37
C VAL A 143 -19.64 -1.80 1.82
N ALA A 144 -20.76 -1.91 1.10
CA ALA A 144 -21.82 -2.85 1.44
C ALA A 144 -21.35 -4.32 1.37
N TYR A 145 -20.43 -4.63 0.45
CA TYR A 145 -19.80 -5.94 0.39
C TYR A 145 -18.93 -6.19 1.62
N SER A 146 -18.01 -5.28 1.96
CA SER A 146 -17.18 -5.40 3.16
C SER A 146 -18.00 -5.49 4.44
N GLU A 147 -19.13 -4.78 4.54
CA GLU A 147 -20.08 -4.89 5.66
C GLU A 147 -20.70 -6.28 5.74
N LYS A 148 -21.13 -6.86 4.60
CA LYS A 148 -21.68 -8.23 4.56
C LYS A 148 -20.66 -9.31 4.94
N GLN A 149 -19.38 -9.09 4.65
CA GLN A 149 -18.29 -9.99 5.06
C GLN A 149 -17.88 -9.80 6.54
N GLY A 150 -18.41 -8.79 7.22
CA GLY A 150 -18.02 -8.46 8.60
C GLY A 150 -16.65 -7.78 8.73
N TRP A 151 -16.12 -7.20 7.64
CA TRP A 151 -14.80 -6.56 7.60
C TRP A 151 -14.80 -5.11 8.05
N VAL A 152 -15.95 -4.44 8.04
CA VAL A 152 -16.04 -3.03 8.43
C VAL A 152 -15.94 -2.87 9.94
N LEU A 153 -14.85 -2.25 10.40
CA LEU A 153 -14.60 -2.00 11.82
C LEU A 153 -15.22 -0.65 12.23
N GLY A 154 -16.55 -0.64 12.32
CA GLY A 154 -17.36 0.49 12.77
C GLY A 154 -17.67 1.54 11.70
N SER A 155 -18.95 1.83 11.51
CA SER A 155 -19.38 3.10 10.89
C SER A 155 -19.00 4.26 11.81
N PRO A 156 -18.79 5.50 11.32
CA PRO A 156 -18.90 6.66 12.21
C PRO A 156 -20.25 6.55 12.91
N CYS A 157 -20.24 6.62 14.24
CA CYS A 157 -21.46 6.69 15.04
C CYS A 157 -22.39 7.72 14.39
N LYS A 158 -23.62 7.31 14.03
CA LYS A 158 -24.66 8.26 13.68
C LYS A 158 -25.06 8.93 14.99
N ILE A 159 -24.48 10.10 15.26
CA ILE A 159 -25.03 11.09 16.19
C ILE A 159 -26.34 11.64 15.65
#